data_AF-A0A6J7PTB9-F1
#
_entry.id   AF-A0A6J7PTB9-F1
#
_cell.length_a   1.000
_cell.length_b   1.000
_cell.length_c   1.000
_cell.angle_alpha   90.00
_cell.angle_beta   90.00
_cell.angle_gamma   90.00
#
_symmetry.space_group_name_H-M   'P 1'
#
loop_
_entity.id
_entity.type
_entity.pdbx_description
1 polymer ?
#
loop_
_entity_poly.entity_id
_entity_poly.type
_entity_poly.pdbx_seq_one_letter_code
_entity_poly.pdbx_strand_id
1 'polypeptide(L)'
;MGGGPTGVEMAGAIAELIRGPLKNDQAHAAAHMDVYLIEAGPRLLPALSPSLSARTKKDLEKIGVKILLNHVVQEVQPRKITFKDGADVPSEVTIWAAGVQGEPVVKELNLPLAGTRIAVDATLQVQHYPKIWAIGDIAGFIGENGKPLPMIAPVAMQQARFIAKQIKFLAEGKALKNFKYRDKGAMATIGRHKAVVEIKGIKFSGVLAWYAWLFLHLFYLLGGRNKIGTMADWTWNYLTFDRGNRHIMDSM
;
A
#
# COMPACT_ATOMS: atom_id res chain seq x y z
N MET A 1 -2.08 11.89 -1.28
CA MET A 1 -0.78 12.24 -0.65
C MET A 1 -0.08 10.96 -0.23
N GLY A 2 1.21 10.85 -0.54
CA GLY A 2 2.04 9.66 -0.33
C GLY A 2 2.31 8.92 -1.63
N GLY A 3 3.57 8.84 -2.04
CA GLY A 3 4.05 8.16 -3.24
C GLY A 3 4.34 6.67 -3.05
N GLY A 4 3.84 6.07 -1.97
CA GLY A 4 3.86 4.62 -1.76
C GLY A 4 2.84 3.87 -2.64
N PRO A 5 2.79 2.52 -2.55
CA PRO A 5 1.89 1.70 -3.35
C PRO A 5 0.44 2.19 -3.32
N THR A 6 -0.12 2.42 -2.13
CA THR A 6 -1.51 2.88 -1.97
C THR A 6 -1.78 4.19 -2.71
N GLY A 7 -0.93 5.20 -2.58
CA GLY A 7 -1.17 6.48 -3.25
C GLY A 7 -0.97 6.42 -4.76
N VAL A 8 -0.03 5.61 -5.24
CA VAL A 8 0.17 5.34 -6.67
C VAL A 8 -1.06 4.65 -7.27
N GLU A 9 -1.55 3.60 -6.62
CA GLU A 9 -2.73 2.85 -7.07
C GLU A 9 -3.99 3.71 -7.08
N MET A 10 -4.22 4.50 -6.02
CA MET A 10 -5.36 5.41 -5.93
C MET A 10 -5.31 6.51 -7.00
N ALA A 11 -4.16 7.16 -7.19
CA ALA A 11 -4.02 8.19 -8.22
C ALA A 11 -4.26 7.63 -9.62
N GLY A 12 -3.74 6.43 -9.89
CA GLY A 12 -3.97 5.69 -11.12
C GLY A 12 -5.44 5.39 -11.39
N ALA A 13 -6.12 4.79 -10.41
CA ALA A 13 -7.53 4.41 -10.52
C ALA A 13 -8.45 5.62 -10.73
N ILE A 14 -8.19 6.74 -10.05
CA ILE A 14 -8.97 7.98 -10.22
C ILE A 14 -8.73 8.58 -11.60
N ALA A 15 -7.48 8.62 -12.07
CA ALA A 15 -7.16 9.13 -13.41
C ALA A 15 -7.83 8.30 -14.52
N GLU A 16 -7.89 6.97 -14.36
CA GLU A 16 -8.61 6.11 -15.30
C GLU A 16 -10.13 6.31 -15.25
N LEU A 17 -10.69 6.51 -14.05
CA LEU A 17 -12.10 6.84 -13.89
C LEU A 17 -12.46 8.13 -14.63
N ILE A 18 -11.65 9.18 -14.45
CA ILE A 18 -11.84 10.48 -15.09
C ILE A 18 -11.76 10.35 -16.62
N ARG A 19 -10.78 9.61 -17.14
CA ARG A 19 -10.55 9.47 -18.59
C ARG A 19 -11.48 8.49 -19.29
N GLY A 20 -12.04 7.54 -18.55
CA GLY A 20 -12.92 6.50 -19.05
C GLY A 20 -14.39 6.81 -18.76
N PRO A 21 -15.04 6.10 -17.81
CA PRO A 21 -16.49 6.22 -17.59
C PRO A 21 -16.96 7.65 -17.34
N LEU A 22 -16.25 8.42 -16.52
CA LEU A 22 -16.69 9.76 -16.15
C LEU A 22 -16.64 10.73 -17.35
N LYS A 23 -15.69 10.55 -18.27
CA LYS A 23 -15.64 11.34 -19.50
C LYS A 23 -16.87 11.09 -20.39
N ASN A 24 -17.37 9.86 -20.40
CA ASN A 24 -18.56 9.50 -21.18
C ASN A 24 -19.85 9.99 -20.50
N ASP A 25 -19.93 9.86 -19.18
CA ASP A 25 -21.15 10.14 -18.42
C ASP A 25 -21.29 11.62 -18.02
N GLN A 26 -20.18 12.31 -17.74
CA GLN A 26 -20.11 13.68 -17.22
C GLN A 26 -18.90 14.43 -17.80
N ALA A 27 -18.85 14.56 -19.13
CA ALA A 27 -17.72 15.15 -19.86
C ALA A 27 -17.28 16.52 -19.33
N HIS A 28 -18.23 17.39 -18.97
CA HIS A 28 -17.94 18.72 -18.42
C HIS A 28 -17.19 18.62 -17.09
N ALA A 29 -17.65 17.78 -16.16
CA ALA A 29 -16.97 17.59 -14.87
C ALA A 29 -15.59 16.97 -15.06
N ALA A 30 -15.47 15.92 -15.88
CA ALA A 30 -14.22 15.24 -16.15
C ALA A 30 -13.14 16.17 -16.74
N ALA A 31 -13.53 17.16 -17.56
CA ALA A 31 -12.61 18.13 -18.15
C ALA A 31 -12.02 19.14 -17.13
N HIS A 32 -12.66 19.29 -15.97
CA HIS A 32 -12.25 20.23 -14.91
C HIS A 32 -11.70 19.53 -13.66
N MET A 33 -11.38 18.24 -13.76
CA MET A 33 -10.79 17.47 -12.66
C MET A 33 -9.31 17.22 -12.91
N ASP A 34 -8.50 17.54 -11.91
CA ASP A 34 -7.07 17.24 -11.88
C ASP A 34 -6.75 16.26 -10.75
N VAL A 35 -5.81 15.36 -11.00
CA VAL A 35 -5.31 14.41 -9.99
C VAL A 35 -3.87 14.75 -9.64
N TYR A 36 -3.62 15.10 -8.38
CA TYR A 36 -2.28 15.39 -7.87
C TYR A 36 -1.78 14.24 -6.99
N LEU A 37 -0.60 13.70 -7.30
CA LEU A 37 0.13 12.76 -6.44
C LEU A 37 1.33 13.47 -5.81
N ILE A 38 1.21 13.81 -4.53
CA ILE A 38 2.23 14.51 -3.74
C ILE A 38 3.06 13.49 -2.97
N GLU A 39 4.39 13.60 -3.07
CA GLU A 39 5.38 12.78 -2.36
C GLU A 39 6.50 13.66 -1.79
N ALA A 40 6.83 13.41 -0.51
CA ALA A 40 7.85 14.17 0.21
C ALA A 40 9.27 13.88 -0.30
N GLY A 41 9.53 12.64 -0.75
CA GLY A 41 10.81 12.23 -1.30
C GLY A 41 10.99 12.50 -2.80
N PRO A 42 12.16 12.15 -3.34
CA PRO A 42 12.51 12.43 -4.73
C PRO A 42 11.94 11.42 -5.73
N ARG A 43 11.28 10.35 -5.27
CA ARG A 43 10.81 9.24 -6.11
C ARG A 43 9.55 8.58 -5.56
N LEU A 44 8.67 8.16 -6.47
CA LEU A 44 7.58 7.24 -6.15
C LEU A 44 8.10 5.82 -5.88
N LEU A 45 7.35 5.06 -5.08
CA LEU A 45 7.65 3.67 -4.73
C LEU A 45 9.13 3.51 -4.31
N PRO A 46 9.61 4.19 -3.25
CA PRO A 46 11.02 4.21 -2.90
C PRO A 46 11.59 2.84 -2.51
N ALA A 47 10.73 1.88 -2.17
CA ALA A 47 11.09 0.48 -1.94
C ALA A 47 11.45 -0.28 -3.23
N LEU A 48 11.08 0.24 -4.40
CA LEU A 48 11.47 -0.30 -5.70
C LEU A 48 12.75 0.35 -6.23
N SER A 49 13.36 -0.32 -7.19
CA SER A 49 14.52 0.20 -7.90
C SER A 49 14.25 1.52 -8.63
N PRO A 50 15.25 2.41 -8.77
CA PRO A 50 15.09 3.71 -9.41
C PRO A 50 14.48 3.69 -10.81
N SER A 51 14.79 2.66 -11.60
CA SER A 51 14.22 2.47 -12.94
C SER A 51 12.71 2.21 -12.90
N LEU A 52 12.23 1.39 -11.96
CA LEU A 52 10.80 1.14 -11.77
C LEU A 52 10.07 2.36 -11.19
N SER A 53 10.70 3.09 -10.26
CA SER A 53 10.17 4.39 -9.78
C SER A 53 9.98 5.39 -10.93
N ALA A 54 10.99 5.55 -11.78
CA ALA A 54 10.94 6.46 -12.92
C ALA A 54 9.88 6.02 -13.96
N ARG A 55 9.79 4.70 -14.20
CA ARG A 55 8.76 4.14 -15.08
C ARG A 55 7.35 4.41 -14.55
N THR A 56 7.14 4.21 -13.26
CA THR A 56 5.87 4.49 -12.55
C THR A 56 5.45 5.93 -12.74
N LYS A 57 6.38 6.88 -12.47
CA LYS A 57 6.16 8.32 -12.68
C LYS A 57 5.69 8.61 -14.12
N LYS A 58 6.45 8.13 -15.11
CA LYS A 58 6.14 8.32 -16.53
C LYS A 58 4.77 7.74 -16.90
N ASP A 59 4.41 6.59 -16.36
CA ASP A 59 3.17 5.92 -16.67
C ASP A 59 1.93 6.60 -16.09
N LEU A 60 2.05 7.19 -14.88
CA LEU A 60 1.05 8.05 -14.24
C LEU A 60 0.88 9.39 -14.97
N GLU A 61 1.99 10.05 -15.33
CA GLU A 61 1.95 11.31 -16.09
C GLU A 61 1.27 11.12 -17.46
N LYS A 62 1.49 9.97 -18.11
CA LYS A 62 0.85 9.63 -19.38
C LYS A 62 -0.68 9.52 -19.28
N ILE A 63 -1.21 9.21 -18.09
CA ILE A 63 -2.66 9.18 -17.84
C ILE A 63 -3.16 10.46 -17.18
N GLY A 64 -2.36 11.53 -17.14
CA GLY A 64 -2.79 12.87 -16.71
C GLY A 64 -2.63 13.15 -15.21
N VAL A 65 -1.97 12.27 -14.45
CA VAL A 65 -1.67 12.54 -13.04
C VAL A 65 -0.52 13.56 -12.95
N LYS A 66 -0.74 14.64 -12.20
CA LYS A 66 0.27 15.65 -11.88
C LYS A 66 1.07 15.18 -10.66
N ILE A 67 2.38 14.98 -10.82
CA ILE A 67 3.21 14.40 -9.76
C ILE A 67 4.08 15.50 -9.14
N LEU A 68 3.92 15.71 -7.83
CA LEU A 68 4.68 16.68 -7.05
C LEU A 68 5.64 15.93 -6.13
N LEU A 69 6.89 15.78 -6.57
CA LEU A 69 7.98 15.17 -5.79
C LEU A 69 8.72 16.23 -4.98
N ASN A 70 9.38 15.84 -3.90
CA ASN A 70 10.07 16.76 -2.98
C ASN A 70 9.15 17.81 -2.34
N HIS A 71 7.85 17.56 -2.28
CA HIS A 71 6.88 18.47 -1.66
C HIS A 71 6.39 17.87 -0.35
N VAL A 72 6.81 18.48 0.76
CA VAL A 72 6.38 18.07 2.10
C VAL A 72 5.13 18.87 2.46
N VAL A 73 4.00 18.17 2.65
CA VAL A 73 2.76 18.79 3.13
C VAL A 73 2.98 19.29 4.56
N GLN A 74 2.65 20.56 4.80
CA GLN A 74 2.66 21.19 6.11
C GLN A 74 1.27 21.19 6.72
N GLU A 75 0.26 21.57 5.94
CA GLU A 75 -1.11 21.73 6.42
C GLU A 75 -2.12 21.38 5.33
N VAL A 76 -3.25 20.80 5.75
CA VAL A 76 -4.42 20.56 4.91
C VAL A 76 -5.56 21.41 5.44
N GLN A 77 -5.99 22.38 4.63
CA GLN A 77 -7.08 23.29 4.93
C GLN A 77 -8.28 22.98 4.01
N PRO A 78 -9.49 23.50 4.31
CA PRO A 78 -10.60 23.41 3.38
C PRO A 78 -10.20 23.95 2.00
N ARG A 79 -10.35 23.12 0.96
CA ARG A 79 -10.08 23.44 -0.45
C ARG A 79 -8.62 23.76 -0.78
N LYS A 80 -7.65 23.55 0.13
CA LYS A 80 -6.25 23.93 -0.07
C LYS A 80 -5.27 23.03 0.69
N ILE A 81 -4.15 22.70 0.06
CA ILE A 81 -3.01 22.02 0.70
C ILE A 81 -1.83 22.97 0.67
N THR A 82 -1.17 23.19 1.81
CA THR A 82 0.02 24.03 1.92
C THR A 82 1.26 23.16 2.18
N PHE A 83 2.33 23.45 1.45
CA PHE A 83 3.63 22.79 1.56
C PHE A 83 4.57 23.56 2.49
N LYS A 84 5.61 22.89 2.99
CA LYS A 84 6.60 23.48 3.91
C LYS A 84 7.40 24.65 3.33
N ASP A 85 7.51 24.73 2.01
CA ASP A 85 8.18 25.83 1.31
C ASP A 85 7.26 27.06 1.10
N GLY A 86 6.01 26.99 1.59
CA GLY A 86 5.01 28.05 1.47
C GLY A 86 4.16 27.98 0.20
N ALA A 87 4.49 27.10 -0.76
CA ALA A 87 3.65 26.88 -1.92
C ALA A 87 2.36 26.14 -1.54
N ASP A 88 1.33 26.26 -2.38
CA ASP A 88 0.05 25.59 -2.16
C ASP A 88 -0.53 24.98 -3.45
N VAL A 89 -1.54 24.12 -3.26
CA VAL A 89 -2.34 23.56 -4.35
C VAL A 89 -3.82 23.48 -3.93
N PRO A 90 -4.78 23.85 -4.81
CA PRO A 90 -6.19 23.68 -4.53
C PRO A 90 -6.56 22.20 -4.44
N SER A 91 -7.45 21.84 -3.51
CA SER A 91 -7.89 20.45 -3.32
C SER A 91 -9.28 20.36 -2.72
N GLU A 92 -10.26 19.98 -3.54
CA GLU A 92 -11.62 19.69 -3.07
C GLU A 92 -11.70 18.33 -2.34
N VAL A 93 -10.91 17.36 -2.81
CA VAL A 93 -10.84 16.02 -2.23
C VAL A 93 -9.38 15.70 -1.89
N THR A 94 -9.11 15.49 -0.60
CA THR A 94 -7.81 15.06 -0.11
C THR A 94 -7.86 13.60 0.31
N ILE A 95 -6.99 12.77 -0.29
CA ILE A 95 -6.79 11.37 0.11
C ILE A 95 -5.41 11.26 0.75
N TRP A 96 -5.38 10.89 2.03
CA TRP A 96 -4.15 10.69 2.78
C TRP A 96 -3.73 9.21 2.78
N ALA A 97 -2.64 8.89 2.09
CA ALA A 97 -2.10 7.53 1.94
C ALA A 97 -0.63 7.45 2.41
N ALA A 98 -0.19 8.40 3.23
CA ALA A 98 1.18 8.50 3.73
C ALA A 98 1.25 8.25 5.24
N GLY A 99 2.41 7.78 5.72
CA GLY A 99 2.72 7.72 7.15
C GLY A 99 1.89 6.70 7.92
N VAL A 100 2.42 5.49 8.09
CA VAL A 100 1.85 4.53 9.04
C VAL A 100 2.60 4.69 10.36
N GLN A 101 1.86 4.94 11.44
CA GLN A 101 2.40 4.99 12.80
C GLN A 101 1.91 3.76 13.58
N GLY A 102 2.69 3.32 14.57
CA GLY A 102 2.20 2.32 15.52
C GLY A 102 1.01 2.87 16.29
N GLU A 103 0.09 1.99 16.66
CA GLU A 103 -1.16 2.34 17.35
C GLU A 103 -0.86 3.10 18.66
N PRO A 104 -1.40 4.33 18.85
CA PRO A 104 -1.15 5.12 20.05
C PRO A 104 -1.45 4.41 21.37
N VAL A 105 -2.45 3.51 21.38
CA VAL A 105 -2.84 2.72 22.56
C VAL A 105 -1.68 1.92 23.16
N VAL A 106 -0.66 1.61 22.36
CA VAL A 106 0.53 0.88 22.80
C VAL A 106 1.25 1.62 23.93
N LYS A 107 1.21 2.95 23.95
CA LYS A 107 1.80 3.76 25.02
C LYS A 107 1.12 3.55 26.37
N GLU A 108 -0.15 3.15 26.36
CA GLU A 108 -0.95 2.89 27.57
C GLU A 108 -0.68 1.50 28.15
N LEU A 109 -0.16 0.57 27.33
CA LEU A 109 0.08 -0.82 27.73
C LEU A 109 1.30 -1.00 28.65
N ASN A 110 2.08 0.07 28.92
CA ASN A 110 3.32 0.03 29.70
C ASN A 110 4.30 -1.08 29.24
N LEU A 111 4.32 -1.36 27.93
CA LEU A 111 5.25 -2.29 27.31
C LEU A 111 6.49 -1.56 26.78
N PRO A 112 7.66 -2.22 26.70
CA PRO A 112 8.85 -1.65 26.08
C PRO A 112 8.59 -1.23 24.64
N LEU A 113 9.09 -0.04 24.26
CA LEU A 113 8.85 0.55 22.94
C LEU A 113 10.15 0.73 22.15
N ALA A 114 10.05 0.52 20.84
CA ALA A 114 11.04 0.88 19.83
C ALA A 114 10.41 1.93 18.90
N GLY A 115 10.61 3.21 19.21
CA GLY A 115 9.89 4.31 18.57
C GLY A 115 8.41 4.32 18.95
N THR A 116 7.51 4.18 17.97
CA THR A 116 6.05 4.10 18.20
C THR A 116 5.52 2.66 18.23
N ARG A 117 6.40 1.66 18.22
CA ARG A 117 6.05 0.23 18.14
C ARG A 117 6.53 -0.52 19.38
N ILE A 118 5.98 -1.70 19.63
CA ILE A 118 6.39 -2.57 20.74
C ILE A 118 7.77 -3.15 20.46
N ALA A 119 8.71 -3.00 21.38
CA ALA A 119 10.04 -3.58 21.27
C ALA A 119 9.96 -5.10 21.44
N VAL A 120 10.57 -5.83 20.51
CA VAL A 120 10.55 -7.30 20.47
C VAL A 120 11.94 -7.86 20.27
N ASP A 121 12.17 -9.04 20.83
CA ASP A 121 13.40 -9.81 20.63
C ASP A 121 13.43 -10.54 19.29
N ALA A 122 14.55 -11.19 18.98
CA ALA A 122 14.71 -12.00 17.77
C ALA A 122 13.67 -13.13 17.64
N THR A 123 13.07 -13.56 18.76
CA THR A 123 11.99 -14.56 18.83
C THR A 123 10.58 -13.97 18.63
N LEU A 124 10.48 -12.66 18.38
CA LEU A 124 9.26 -11.82 18.36
C LEU A 124 8.53 -11.70 19.70
N GLN A 125 9.11 -12.20 20.79
CA GLN A 125 8.58 -11.96 22.12
C GLN A 125 8.75 -10.49 22.48
N VAL A 126 7.79 -9.93 23.20
CA VAL A 126 7.92 -8.58 23.76
C VAL A 126 9.08 -8.61 24.76
N GLN A 127 9.98 -7.63 24.66
CA GLN A 127 11.14 -7.57 25.55
C GLN A 127 10.70 -7.62 27.02
N HIS A 128 11.38 -8.42 27.83
CA HIS A 128 11.04 -8.67 29.24
C HIS A 128 9.72 -9.43 29.50
N TYR A 129 8.97 -9.85 28.47
CA TYR A 129 7.71 -10.58 28.61
C TYR A 129 7.73 -11.88 27.79
N PRO A 130 8.26 -12.99 28.34
CA PRO A 130 8.52 -14.23 27.58
C PRO A 130 7.26 -15.00 27.16
N LYS A 131 6.06 -14.58 27.58
CA LYS A 131 4.78 -15.21 27.17
C LYS A 131 3.94 -14.32 26.27
N ILE A 132 4.47 -13.16 25.88
CA ILE A 132 3.76 -12.16 25.07
C ILE A 132 4.53 -11.98 23.77
N TRP A 133 3.82 -11.98 22.64
CA TRP A 133 4.38 -11.69 21.32
C TRP A 133 3.68 -10.49 20.69
N ALA A 134 4.43 -9.72 19.92
CA ALA A 134 3.87 -8.67 19.05
C ALA A 134 4.24 -8.96 17.58
N ILE A 135 3.28 -8.77 16.67
CA ILE A 135 3.45 -9.02 15.22
C ILE A 135 2.81 -7.95 14.36
N GLY A 136 3.19 -7.94 13.10
CA GLY A 136 2.72 -6.98 12.11
C GLY A 136 3.21 -5.58 12.44
N ASP A 137 2.35 -4.62 12.14
CA ASP A 137 2.67 -3.20 12.15
C ASP A 137 2.98 -2.65 13.55
N ILE A 138 2.45 -3.29 14.59
CA ILE A 138 2.68 -2.92 15.99
C ILE A 138 4.05 -3.38 16.50
N ALA A 139 4.73 -4.29 15.80
CA ALA A 139 6.00 -4.86 16.22
C ALA A 139 7.19 -4.04 15.72
N GLY A 140 8.03 -3.59 16.64
CA GLY A 140 9.28 -2.88 16.39
C GLY A 140 10.45 -3.82 16.05
N PHE A 141 10.20 -4.90 15.31
CA PHE A 141 11.24 -5.88 14.99
C PHE A 141 12.31 -5.27 14.08
N ILE A 142 13.56 -5.38 14.51
CA ILE A 142 14.74 -4.94 13.75
C ILE A 142 15.24 -6.11 12.90
N GLY A 143 15.25 -5.92 11.58
CA GLY A 143 15.77 -6.90 10.63
C GLY A 143 17.29 -7.03 10.69
N GLU A 144 17.84 -8.02 9.97
CA GLU A 144 19.29 -8.29 9.90
C GLU A 144 20.12 -7.10 9.39
N ASN A 145 19.49 -6.16 8.68
CA ASN A 145 20.10 -4.92 8.18
C ASN A 145 20.12 -3.77 9.20
N GLY A 146 19.75 -4.03 10.46
CA GLY A 146 19.69 -3.03 11.53
C GLY A 146 18.52 -2.04 11.40
N LYS A 147 17.58 -2.27 10.47
CA LYS A 147 16.42 -1.39 10.26
C LYS A 147 15.12 -2.08 10.68
N PRO A 148 14.11 -1.32 11.15
CA PRO A 148 12.78 -1.88 11.38
C PRO A 148 12.23 -2.52 10.10
N LEU A 149 11.53 -3.64 10.25
CA LEU A 149 10.82 -4.23 9.11
C LEU A 149 9.71 -3.28 8.60
N PRO A 150 9.43 -3.30 7.28
CA PRO A 150 8.36 -2.51 6.71
C PRO A 150 6.99 -2.95 7.24
N MET A 151 6.07 -1.99 7.38
CA MET A 151 4.67 -2.21 7.80
C MET A 151 3.85 -2.68 6.60
N ILE A 152 3.99 -3.96 6.26
CA ILE A 152 3.36 -4.57 5.09
C ILE A 152 2.81 -5.96 5.42
N ALA A 153 1.73 -6.34 4.74
CA ALA A 153 1.07 -7.62 4.94
C ALA A 153 2.01 -8.85 4.83
N PRO A 154 2.97 -8.94 3.88
CA PRO A 154 3.89 -10.08 3.82
C PRO A 154 4.75 -10.27 5.07
N VAL A 155 5.12 -9.20 5.78
CA VAL A 155 5.84 -9.26 7.05
C VAL A 155 4.94 -9.86 8.12
N ALA A 156 3.74 -9.29 8.30
CA ALA A 156 2.76 -9.77 9.28
C ALA A 156 2.39 -11.26 9.06
N MET A 157 2.15 -11.67 7.81
CA MET A 157 1.85 -13.05 7.46
C MET A 157 3.02 -14.01 7.76
N GLN A 158 4.26 -13.59 7.57
CA GLN A 158 5.43 -14.41 7.91
C GLN A 158 5.61 -14.52 9.43
N GLN A 159 5.45 -13.41 10.16
CA GLN A 159 5.50 -13.37 11.62
C GLN A 159 4.41 -14.24 12.24
N ALA A 160 3.17 -14.17 11.74
CA ALA A 160 2.06 -14.99 12.22
C ALA A 160 2.34 -16.49 12.08
N ARG A 161 2.76 -16.93 10.88
CA ARG A 161 3.12 -18.34 10.64
C ARG A 161 4.30 -18.79 11.49
N PHE A 162 5.26 -17.90 11.75
CA PHE A 162 6.39 -18.19 12.61
C PHE A 162 5.95 -18.36 14.06
N ILE A 163 5.17 -17.42 14.61
CA ILE A 163 4.70 -17.48 16.00
C ILE A 163 3.80 -18.68 16.27
N ALA A 164 2.96 -19.08 15.31
CA ALA A 164 2.18 -20.31 15.44
C ALA A 164 3.09 -21.53 15.73
N LYS A 165 4.28 -21.59 15.13
CA LYS A 165 5.27 -22.65 15.41
C LYS A 165 5.98 -22.44 16.74
N GLN A 166 6.27 -21.19 17.12
CA GLN A 166 6.93 -20.85 18.38
C GLN A 166 6.03 -21.20 19.59
N ILE A 167 4.73 -20.93 19.51
CA ILE A 167 3.75 -21.30 20.53
C ILE A 167 3.74 -22.83 20.72
N LYS A 168 3.75 -23.58 19.60
CA LYS A 168 3.85 -25.04 19.65
C LYS A 168 5.16 -25.50 20.29
N PHE A 169 6.30 -24.88 19.96
CA PHE A 169 7.57 -25.20 20.61
C PHE A 169 7.55 -24.93 22.11
N LEU A 170 6.98 -23.80 22.53
CA LEU A 170 6.87 -23.48 23.96
C LEU A 170 6.01 -24.52 24.69
N ALA A 171 4.88 -24.93 24.10
CA ALA A 171 4.00 -25.95 24.68
C ALA A 171 4.68 -27.33 24.79
N GLU A 172 5.59 -27.65 23.86
CA GLU A 172 6.37 -28.90 23.85
C GLU A 172 7.69 -28.81 24.66
N GLY A 173 7.95 -27.70 25.35
CA GLY A 173 9.20 -27.49 26.10
C GLY A 173 10.45 -27.36 25.21
N LYS A 174 10.28 -27.05 23.92
CA LYS A 174 11.37 -26.88 22.95
C LYS A 174 11.87 -25.44 22.94
N ALA A 175 13.17 -25.28 22.66
CA ALA A 175 13.78 -23.97 22.50
C ALA A 175 13.15 -23.18 21.33
N LEU A 176 12.90 -21.89 21.57
CA LEU A 176 12.40 -20.95 20.58
C LEU A 176 13.47 -20.64 19.52
N LYS A 177 13.02 -20.35 18.30
CA LYS A 177 13.91 -19.96 17.19
C LYS A 177 13.89 -18.45 16.97
N ASN A 178 14.84 -17.95 16.18
CA ASN A 178 14.88 -16.56 15.75
C ASN A 178 14.10 -16.37 14.44
N PHE A 179 13.34 -15.28 14.36
CA PHE A 179 12.62 -14.88 13.17
C PHE A 179 13.59 -14.33 12.13
N LYS A 180 13.37 -14.71 10.86
CA LYS A 180 14.08 -14.15 9.70
C LYS A 180 13.06 -13.82 8.64
N TYR A 181 12.94 -12.53 8.33
CA TYR A 181 12.08 -12.07 7.25
C TYR A 181 12.70 -12.45 5.90
N ARG A 182 11.89 -13.07 5.03
CA ARG A 182 12.28 -13.33 3.64
C ARG A 182 11.51 -12.40 2.74
N ASP A 183 12.19 -11.40 2.21
CA ASP A 183 11.61 -10.51 1.21
C ASP A 183 11.32 -11.29 -0.08
N LYS A 184 10.06 -11.30 -0.49
CA LYS A 184 9.60 -11.97 -1.72
C LYS A 184 9.58 -11.03 -2.92
N GLY A 185 9.89 -9.76 -2.72
CA GLY A 185 9.73 -8.71 -3.72
C GLY A 185 8.50 -7.84 -3.46
N ALA A 186 8.34 -6.84 -4.32
CA ALA A 186 7.28 -5.85 -4.24
C ALA A 186 6.64 -5.65 -5.61
N MET A 187 5.35 -5.32 -5.59
CA MET A 187 4.56 -5.04 -6.78
C MET A 187 3.61 -3.88 -6.48
N ALA A 188 3.34 -3.05 -7.48
CA ALA A 188 2.33 -2.01 -7.40
C ALA A 188 1.62 -1.88 -8.74
N THR A 189 0.31 -1.65 -8.70
CA THR A 189 -0.46 -1.27 -9.90
C THR A 189 -0.41 0.23 -10.10
N ILE A 190 -0.46 0.64 -11.36
CA ILE A 190 -0.49 2.06 -11.77
C ILE A 190 -1.84 2.37 -12.43
N GLY A 191 -2.47 1.37 -13.02
CA GLY A 191 -3.72 1.45 -13.74
C GLY A 191 -3.93 0.14 -14.51
N ARG A 192 -5.00 0.08 -15.29
CA ARG A 192 -5.30 -1.00 -16.20
C ARG A 192 -4.11 -1.24 -17.14
N HIS A 193 -3.69 -2.49 -17.25
CA HIS A 193 -2.54 -2.93 -18.05
C HIS A 193 -1.17 -2.36 -17.64
N LYS A 194 -1.08 -1.65 -16.51
CA LYS A 194 0.17 -1.06 -16.04
C LYS A 194 0.43 -1.44 -14.59
N ALA A 195 1.45 -2.24 -14.39
CA ALA A 195 2.01 -2.51 -13.07
C ALA A 195 3.54 -2.53 -13.13
N VAL A 196 4.17 -2.50 -11.97
CA VAL A 196 5.60 -2.70 -11.78
C VAL A 196 5.82 -3.84 -10.79
N VAL A 197 6.76 -4.71 -11.10
CA VAL A 197 7.10 -5.89 -10.29
C VAL A 197 8.62 -5.97 -10.13
N GLU A 198 9.06 -6.17 -8.89
CA GLU A 198 10.46 -6.46 -8.55
C GLU A 198 10.51 -7.69 -7.65
N ILE A 199 11.10 -8.78 -8.14
CA ILE A 199 11.23 -10.05 -7.41
C ILE A 199 12.67 -10.53 -7.52
N LYS A 200 13.40 -10.56 -6.39
CA LYS A 200 14.78 -11.09 -6.30
C LYS A 200 15.72 -10.61 -7.42
N GLY A 201 15.64 -9.32 -7.78
CA GLY A 201 16.46 -8.71 -8.83
C GLY A 201 15.86 -8.75 -10.24
N ILE A 202 14.83 -9.58 -10.49
CA ILE A 202 14.06 -9.55 -11.74
C ILE A 202 13.09 -8.38 -11.68
N LYS A 203 13.14 -7.51 -12.70
CA LYS A 203 12.35 -6.27 -12.79
C LYS A 203 11.60 -6.26 -14.11
N PHE A 204 10.29 -6.10 -14.06
CA PHE A 204 9.46 -5.97 -15.25
C PHE A 204 8.25 -5.06 -15.01
N SER A 205 7.70 -4.52 -16.10
CA SER A 205 6.62 -3.53 -16.05
C SER A 205 5.64 -3.69 -17.21
N GLY A 206 4.49 -3.03 -17.13
CA GLY A 206 3.46 -3.03 -18.17
C GLY A 206 2.50 -4.22 -18.06
N VAL A 207 2.04 -4.73 -19.21
CA VAL A 207 0.94 -5.71 -19.28
C VAL A 207 1.31 -7.04 -18.59
N LEU A 208 2.54 -7.52 -18.79
CA LEU A 208 3.01 -8.76 -18.15
C LEU A 208 3.11 -8.61 -16.63
N ALA A 209 3.58 -7.46 -16.15
CA ALA A 209 3.57 -7.12 -14.72
C ALA A 209 2.15 -7.05 -14.16
N TRP A 210 1.21 -6.52 -14.95
CA TRP A 210 -0.19 -6.43 -14.57
C TRP A 210 -0.84 -7.82 -14.45
N TYR A 211 -0.59 -8.73 -15.39
CA TYR A 211 -1.03 -10.13 -15.28
C TYR A 211 -0.40 -10.86 -14.09
N ALA A 212 0.89 -10.64 -13.82
CA ALA A 212 1.56 -11.22 -12.66
C ALA A 212 0.95 -10.71 -11.33
N TRP A 213 0.66 -9.41 -11.25
CA TRP A 213 -0.03 -8.81 -10.11
C TRP A 213 -1.44 -9.42 -9.93
N LEU A 214 -2.20 -9.54 -11.02
CA LEU A 214 -3.54 -10.11 -11.02
C LEU A 214 -3.51 -11.57 -10.55
N PHE A 215 -2.63 -12.39 -11.12
CA PHE A 215 -2.46 -13.78 -10.72
C PHE A 215 -2.10 -13.91 -9.23
N LEU A 216 -1.18 -13.09 -8.71
CA LEU A 216 -0.79 -13.16 -7.30
C LEU A 216 -1.92 -12.72 -6.37
N HIS A 217 -2.62 -11.62 -6.71
CA HIS A 217 -3.79 -11.16 -5.95
C HIS A 217 -4.87 -12.23 -5.94
N LEU A 218 -5.16 -12.84 -7.08
CA LEU A 218 -6.09 -13.96 -7.18
C LEU A 218 -5.61 -15.15 -6.35
N PHE A 219 -4.33 -15.51 -6.39
CA PHE A 219 -3.77 -16.62 -5.59
C PHE A 219 -3.94 -16.40 -4.08
N TYR A 220 -3.65 -15.20 -3.58
CA TYR A 220 -3.86 -14.88 -2.15
C TYR A 220 -5.34 -14.76 -1.80
N LEU A 221 -6.17 -14.28 -2.74
CA LEU A 221 -7.60 -14.31 -2.59
C LEU A 221 -8.08 -15.76 -2.57
N LEU A 222 -7.66 -16.69 -3.42
CA LEU A 222 -8.25 -18.02 -3.61
C LEU A 222 -8.44 -18.92 -2.35
N GLY A 223 -7.90 -18.55 -1.18
CA GLY A 223 -8.14 -19.24 0.10
C GLY A 223 -9.53 -19.07 0.77
N GLY A 224 -10.66 -18.92 0.05
CA GLY A 224 -11.98 -18.78 0.71
C GLY A 224 -13.20 -18.86 -0.22
N ARG A 225 -14.39 -19.10 0.36
CA ARG A 225 -15.57 -19.70 -0.30
C ARG A 225 -16.34 -18.88 -1.37
N ASN A 226 -16.16 -17.56 -1.53
CA ASN A 226 -17.03 -16.71 -2.37
C ASN A 226 -16.40 -16.13 -3.66
N LYS A 227 -15.42 -16.80 -4.28
CA LYS A 227 -14.44 -16.10 -5.13
C LYS A 227 -14.69 -16.17 -6.64
N ILE A 228 -15.53 -17.09 -7.11
CA ILE A 228 -15.88 -17.17 -8.55
C ILE A 228 -16.78 -15.99 -8.96
N GLY A 229 -17.70 -15.56 -8.09
CA GLY A 229 -18.55 -14.39 -8.34
C GLY A 229 -17.74 -13.10 -8.48
N THR A 230 -16.78 -12.87 -7.56
CA THR A 230 -15.85 -11.73 -7.68
C THR A 230 -15.05 -11.78 -8.97
N MET A 231 -14.63 -12.97 -9.43
CA MET A 231 -13.92 -13.12 -10.71
C MET A 231 -14.81 -12.84 -11.93
N ALA A 232 -16.07 -13.30 -11.91
CA ALA A 232 -17.03 -13.02 -12.97
C ALA A 232 -17.36 -11.52 -13.04
N ASP A 233 -17.58 -10.87 -11.90
CA ASP A 233 -17.83 -9.43 -11.82
C ASP A 233 -16.62 -8.63 -12.30
N TRP A 234 -15.40 -9.02 -11.91
CA TRP A 234 -14.18 -8.34 -12.36
C TRP A 234 -13.96 -8.49 -13.87
N THR A 235 -14.15 -9.69 -14.42
CA THR A 235 -14.03 -9.96 -15.87
C THR A 235 -15.14 -9.24 -16.66
N TRP A 236 -16.36 -9.20 -16.13
CA TRP A 236 -17.49 -8.50 -16.76
C TRP A 236 -17.29 -6.98 -16.76
N ASN A 237 -16.96 -6.38 -15.62
CA ASN A 237 -16.61 -4.96 -15.52
C ASN A 237 -15.40 -4.61 -16.40
N TYR A 238 -14.46 -5.55 -16.54
CA TYR A 238 -13.30 -5.38 -17.40
C TYR A 238 -13.68 -5.38 -18.90
N LEU A 239 -14.61 -6.24 -19.35
CA LEU A 239 -14.99 -6.33 -20.77
C LEU A 239 -15.98 -5.26 -21.21
N THR A 240 -16.88 -4.82 -20.32
CA THR A 240 -18.02 -3.98 -20.70
C THR A 240 -17.83 -2.49 -20.44
N PHE A 241 -16.72 -2.07 -19.81
CA PHE A 241 -16.56 -0.71 -19.25
C PHE A 241 -17.65 -0.30 -18.25
N ASP A 242 -18.54 -1.22 -17.90
CA ASP A 242 -19.69 -0.95 -17.06
C ASP A 242 -19.30 -1.18 -15.60
N ARG A 243 -19.61 -0.20 -14.75
CA ARG A 243 -19.64 -0.41 -13.31
C ARG A 243 -21.11 -0.63 -12.98
N GLY A 244 -21.51 -1.88 -12.81
CA GLY A 244 -22.90 -2.30 -12.57
C GLY A 244 -23.60 -1.69 -11.33
N ASN A 245 -22.99 -0.78 -10.59
CA ASN A 245 -23.66 -0.01 -9.54
C ASN A 245 -23.74 1.48 -9.92
N ARG A 246 -24.52 1.79 -10.96
CA ARG A 246 -25.13 3.11 -11.16
C ARG A 246 -26.30 3.26 -10.20
N HIS A 247 -26.03 3.32 -8.89
CA HIS A 247 -27.04 3.78 -7.95
C HIS A 247 -27.05 5.31 -8.00
N ILE A 248 -27.97 5.85 -8.80
CA ILE A 248 -28.47 7.20 -8.60
C ILE A 248 -29.19 7.12 -7.25
N MET A 249 -28.58 7.64 -6.18
CA MET A 249 -29.36 7.99 -5.00
C MET A 249 -30.12 9.25 -5.40
N ASP A 250 -31.41 9.10 -5.65
CA ASP A 250 -32.30 10.25 -5.77
C ASP A 250 -32.15 11.08 -4.49
N SER A 251 -31.59 12.28 -4.62
CA SER A 251 -31.60 13.26 -3.56
C SER A 251 -33.03 13.77 -3.41
N MET A 252 -33.64 13.53 -2.25
CA MET A 252 -34.78 14.32 -1.77
C MET A 252 -34.42 15.78 -1.63
#